data_AF-A0A2H3C1J1-F1
#
_entry.id   AF-A0A2H3C1J1-F1
#
_cell.length_a   1.000
_cell.length_b   1.000
_cell.length_c   1.000
_cell.angle_alpha   90.00
_cell.angle_beta   90.00
_cell.angle_gamma   90.00
#
_symmetry.space_group_name_H-M   'P 1'
#
loop_
_entity.id
_entity.type
_entity.pdbx_description
1 polymer ?
#
loop_
_entity_poly.entity_id
_entity_poly.type
_entity_poly.pdbx_seq_one_letter_code
_entity_poly.pdbx_strand_id
1 'polypeptide(L)'
;MFILTGLAFLFTAGLHFSAAQVNNCARNYTVHLGDTCDEISATQNSSTYQLATVNTNIDTGCTNLALGEVLCLGITGQDCTNTYVIVSGDNCEAIAAAEGTTYDILLANNPNVDSTCANIYPGEVLCVAPEEVYV
;
A
#
# COMPACT_ATOMS: atom_id res chain seq x y z
N MET A 1 23.09 35.25 34.13
CA MET A 1 23.55 34.03 34.85
C MET A 1 22.29 33.19 35.12
N PHE A 2 21.85 32.42 34.12
CA PHE A 2 21.80 30.94 34.13
C PHE A 2 20.63 30.42 35.02
N ILE A 3 19.63 29.63 34.58
CA ILE A 3 19.54 28.66 33.47
C ILE A 3 18.05 28.43 33.13
N LEU A 4 17.72 28.30 31.83
CA LEU A 4 16.48 27.66 31.35
C LEU A 4 16.44 26.21 31.85
N THR A 5 15.41 25.82 32.60
CA THR A 5 15.08 24.40 32.78
C THR A 5 14.45 23.88 31.50
N GLY A 6 15.30 23.51 30.54
CA GLY A 6 14.87 22.70 29.41
C GLY A 6 14.42 21.34 29.92
N LEU A 7 13.17 20.97 29.65
CA LEU A 7 12.81 19.57 29.64
C LEU A 7 13.64 18.91 28.54
N ALA A 8 14.63 18.14 28.94
CA ALA A 8 15.29 17.21 28.06
C ALA A 8 14.24 16.20 27.59
N PHE A 9 13.74 16.37 26.37
CA PHE A 9 13.19 15.24 25.63
C PHE A 9 14.35 14.28 25.43
N LEU A 10 14.39 13.25 26.27
CA LEU A 10 15.19 12.06 26.02
C LEU A 10 14.65 11.45 24.73
N PHE A 11 15.23 11.84 23.59
CA PHE A 11 15.22 11.02 22.41
C PHE A 11 16.03 9.78 22.79
N THR A 12 15.34 8.75 23.30
CA THR A 12 15.88 7.41 23.22
C THR A 12 16.12 7.17 21.75
N ALA A 13 17.39 7.13 21.34
CA ALA A 13 17.79 6.62 20.05
C ALA A 13 17.37 5.15 20.01
N GLY A 14 16.11 4.93 19.66
CA GLY A 14 15.61 3.61 19.31
C GLY A 14 16.45 3.13 18.16
N LEU A 15 16.96 1.90 18.27
CA LEU A 15 17.57 1.21 17.14
C LEU A 15 16.46 1.03 16.10
N HIS A 16 16.36 1.96 15.15
CA HIS A 16 15.53 1.80 13.98
C HIS A 16 16.21 0.76 13.09
N PHE A 17 15.77 -0.49 13.21
CA PHE A 17 16.10 -1.52 12.24
C PHE A 17 15.36 -1.16 10.96
N SER A 18 16.02 -0.41 10.07
CA SER A 18 15.53 -0.28 8.71
C SER A 18 15.56 -1.69 8.12
N ALA A 19 14.40 -2.21 7.73
CA ALA A 19 14.37 -3.35 6.82
C ALA A 19 15.25 -3.01 5.60
N ALA A 20 15.92 -4.01 5.05
CA ALA A 20 16.69 -3.82 3.83
C ALA A 20 15.73 -3.31 2.74
N GLN A 21 16.00 -2.12 2.22
CA GLN A 21 15.14 -1.46 1.24
C GLN A 21 15.07 -2.29 -0.05
N VAL A 22 13.88 -2.36 -0.67
CA VAL A 22 13.67 -3.05 -1.95
C VAL A 22 14.56 -2.40 -3.04
N ASN A 23 15.52 -3.17 -3.57
CA ASN A 23 16.60 -2.65 -4.43
C ASN A 23 16.13 -1.95 -5.72
N ASN A 24 14.94 -2.28 -6.23
CA ASN A 24 14.36 -1.72 -7.46
C ASN A 24 13.09 -0.92 -7.19
N CYS A 25 12.95 -0.38 -5.98
CA CYS A 25 11.79 0.41 -5.60
C CYS A 25 11.62 1.65 -6.50
N ALA A 26 10.44 1.80 -7.11
CA ALA A 26 10.11 2.93 -7.96
C ALA A 26 9.71 4.16 -7.13
N ARG A 27 8.95 3.94 -6.05
CA ARG A 27 8.43 5.00 -5.18
C ARG A 27 8.45 4.55 -3.74
N ASN A 28 8.89 5.43 -2.84
CA ASN A 28 8.98 5.15 -1.41
C ASN A 28 7.95 5.96 -0.64
N TYR A 29 7.51 5.41 0.49
CA TYR A 29 6.68 6.09 1.48
C TYR A 29 7.26 5.87 2.87
N THR A 30 7.19 6.87 3.74
CA THR A 30 7.63 6.75 5.13
C THR A 30 6.41 6.69 6.04
N VAL A 31 6.30 5.61 6.82
CA VAL A 31 5.18 5.36 7.73
C VAL A 31 5.09 6.44 8.81
N HIS A 32 3.89 6.98 8.98
CA HIS A 32 3.49 7.87 10.05
C HIS A 32 2.64 7.15 11.10
N LEU A 33 2.48 7.80 12.27
CA LEU A 33 1.70 7.23 13.36
C LEU A 33 0.22 7.19 12.97
N GLY A 34 -0.37 5.99 13.01
CA GLY A 34 -1.78 5.77 12.70
C GLY A 34 -2.03 5.36 11.25
N ASP A 35 -1.00 5.32 10.41
CA ASP A 35 -1.14 4.85 9.04
C ASP A 35 -1.64 3.39 8.98
N THR A 36 -2.42 3.12 7.95
CA THR A 36 -2.85 1.78 7.54
C THR A 36 -2.45 1.54 6.09
N CYS A 37 -2.32 0.28 5.66
CA CYS A 37 -1.97 -0.02 4.27
C CYS A 37 -3.00 0.56 3.29
N ASP A 38 -4.30 0.47 3.60
CA ASP A 38 -5.35 0.98 2.72
C ASP A 38 -5.32 2.50 2.59
N GLU A 39 -5.12 3.24 3.69
CA GLU A 39 -5.01 4.71 3.62
C GLU A 39 -3.74 5.16 2.91
N ILE A 40 -2.60 4.47 3.13
CA ILE A 40 -1.37 4.71 2.37
C ILE A 40 -1.65 4.46 0.88
N SER A 41 -2.18 3.30 0.52
CA SER A 41 -2.50 2.91 -0.84
C SER A 41 -3.43 3.91 -1.54
N ALA A 42 -4.50 4.32 -0.85
CA ALA A 42 -5.49 5.24 -1.39
C ALA A 42 -4.92 6.65 -1.62
N THR A 43 -4.07 7.13 -0.72
CA THR A 43 -3.46 8.47 -0.84
C THR A 43 -2.27 8.51 -1.78
N GLN A 44 -1.57 7.39 -1.95
CA GLN A 44 -0.36 7.28 -2.75
C GLN A 44 -0.57 6.65 -4.13
N ASN A 45 -1.82 6.32 -4.50
CA ASN A 45 -2.16 5.58 -5.72
C ASN A 45 -1.30 4.32 -5.86
N SER A 46 -1.45 3.40 -4.91
CA SER A 46 -0.84 2.07 -4.92
C SER A 46 -1.92 1.03 -4.69
N SER A 47 -1.84 -0.13 -5.33
CA SER A 47 -2.67 -1.28 -4.94
C SER A 47 -2.29 -1.73 -3.52
N THR A 48 -3.28 -2.07 -2.69
CA THR A 48 -3.05 -2.64 -1.35
C THR A 48 -2.30 -3.97 -1.46
N TYR A 49 -2.65 -4.79 -2.45
CA TYR A 49 -1.94 -6.04 -2.71
C TYR A 49 -0.49 -5.82 -3.12
N GLN A 50 -0.23 -4.89 -4.04
CA GLN A 50 1.13 -4.55 -4.47
C GLN A 50 1.97 -4.08 -3.28
N LEU A 51 1.43 -3.20 -2.44
CA LEU A 51 2.11 -2.68 -1.26
C LEU A 51 2.51 -3.82 -0.31
N ALA A 52 1.57 -4.72 0.00
CA ALA A 52 1.84 -5.86 0.87
C ALA A 52 2.85 -6.85 0.28
N THR A 53 2.77 -7.12 -1.03
CA THR A 53 3.63 -8.11 -1.71
C THR A 53 5.06 -7.64 -1.84
N VAL A 54 5.27 -6.37 -2.18
CA VAL A 54 6.60 -5.78 -2.34
C VAL A 54 7.34 -5.65 -0.99
N ASN A 55 6.60 -5.44 0.10
CA ASN A 55 7.15 -5.30 1.45
C ASN A 55 6.86 -6.56 2.28
N THR A 56 7.61 -7.63 2.02
CA THR A 56 7.37 -8.98 2.59
C THR A 56 7.42 -9.07 4.12
N ASN A 57 7.83 -8.01 4.81
CA ASN A 57 7.80 -7.90 6.26
C ASN A 57 6.46 -7.37 6.80
N ILE A 58 5.53 -6.87 5.98
CA ILE A 58 4.18 -6.48 6.39
C ILE A 58 3.33 -7.75 6.58
N ASP A 59 2.59 -7.83 7.68
CA ASP A 59 1.65 -8.94 7.92
C ASP A 59 0.34 -8.78 7.11
N THR A 60 -0.43 -9.84 6.99
CA THR A 60 -1.67 -9.83 6.17
C THR A 60 -2.74 -8.87 6.69
N GLY A 61 -2.67 -8.45 7.95
CA GLY A 61 -3.59 -7.46 8.53
C GLY A 61 -3.04 -6.04 8.49
N CYS A 62 -1.83 -5.84 7.94
CA CYS A 62 -1.08 -4.59 8.01
C CYS A 62 -0.99 -4.00 9.43
N THR A 63 -0.85 -4.87 10.44
CA THR A 63 -0.87 -4.44 11.86
C THR A 63 0.51 -4.15 12.44
N ASN A 64 1.57 -4.30 11.66
CA ASN A 64 2.95 -4.26 12.10
C ASN A 64 3.79 -3.14 11.48
N LEU A 65 3.16 -2.11 10.90
CA LEU A 65 3.86 -0.93 10.40
C LEU A 65 4.57 -0.19 11.54
N ALA A 66 5.86 0.11 11.37
CA ALA A 66 6.64 0.85 12.36
C ALA A 66 6.77 2.33 11.98
N LEU A 67 6.63 3.24 12.95
CA LEU A 67 6.84 4.67 12.72
C LEU A 67 8.25 4.93 12.13
N GLY A 68 8.30 5.62 10.99
CA GLY A 68 9.54 5.91 10.27
C GLY A 68 10.06 4.77 9.40
N GLU A 69 9.35 3.64 9.33
CA GLU A 69 9.63 2.58 8.36
C GLU A 69 9.47 3.12 6.93
N VAL A 70 10.38 2.74 6.04
CA VAL A 70 10.30 3.10 4.63
C VAL A 70 9.72 1.92 3.87
N LEU A 71 8.52 2.10 3.34
CA LEU A 71 7.83 1.15 2.48
C LEU A 71 8.13 1.46 1.02
N CYS A 72 8.17 0.41 0.22
CA CYS A 72 8.18 0.52 -1.23
C CYS A 72 6.76 0.41 -1.78
N LEU A 73 6.28 1.46 -2.43
CA LEU A 73 4.91 1.49 -2.97
C LEU A 73 4.76 0.63 -4.22
N GLY A 74 5.84 0.44 -4.98
CA GLY A 74 5.86 -0.37 -6.20
C GLY A 74 7.29 -0.47 -6.74
N ILE A 75 7.56 -1.48 -7.56
CA ILE A 75 8.89 -1.70 -8.14
C ILE A 75 8.96 -1.24 -9.60
N THR A 76 10.17 -0.93 -10.05
CA THR A 76 10.39 -0.39 -11.40
C THR A 76 9.90 -1.37 -12.47
N GLY A 77 9.00 -0.89 -13.34
CA GLY A 77 8.39 -1.67 -14.43
C GLY A 77 7.13 -2.46 -14.03
N GLN A 78 6.74 -2.43 -12.76
CA GLN A 78 5.58 -3.16 -12.20
C GLN A 78 4.75 -2.28 -11.23
N ASP A 79 4.95 -0.96 -11.24
CA ASP A 79 4.27 -0.04 -10.33
C ASP A 79 2.93 0.42 -10.92
N CYS A 80 1.84 -0.21 -10.47
CA CYS A 80 0.50 0.20 -10.86
C CYS A 80 0.08 1.49 -10.14
N THR A 81 -0.13 2.54 -10.93
CA THR A 81 -0.56 3.87 -10.44
C THR A 81 -1.97 4.25 -10.87
N ASN A 82 -2.60 3.44 -11.73
CA ASN A 82 -4.03 3.50 -12.04
C ASN A 82 -4.78 2.65 -11.02
N THR A 83 -5.38 3.29 -10.03
CA THR A 83 -5.98 2.58 -8.89
C THR A 83 -7.41 3.02 -8.61
N TYR A 84 -8.20 2.12 -8.03
CA TYR A 84 -9.56 2.35 -7.59
C TYR A 84 -9.74 1.95 -6.14
N VAL A 85 -10.35 2.82 -5.33
CA VAL A 85 -10.66 2.56 -3.91
C VAL A 85 -12.07 1.97 -3.82
N ILE A 86 -12.16 0.74 -3.32
CA ILE A 86 -13.43 0.01 -3.22
C ILE A 86 -14.38 0.72 -2.26
N VAL A 87 -15.64 0.81 -2.66
CA VAL A 87 -16.74 1.30 -1.83
C VAL A 87 -17.80 0.22 -1.60
N SER A 88 -18.72 0.47 -0.66
CA SER A 88 -19.76 -0.49 -0.32
C SER A 88 -20.72 -0.73 -1.50
N GLY A 89 -20.89 -2.00 -1.87
CA GLY A 89 -21.77 -2.42 -2.96
C GLY A 89 -21.06 -2.66 -4.29
N ASP A 90 -19.75 -2.43 -4.36
CA ASP A 90 -18.96 -2.70 -5.55
C ASP A 90 -18.88 -4.19 -5.89
N ASN A 91 -18.63 -4.46 -7.16
CA ASN A 91 -18.25 -5.76 -7.68
C ASN A 91 -17.24 -5.57 -8.82
N CYS A 92 -16.41 -6.57 -9.05
CA CYS A 92 -15.29 -6.48 -9.98
C CYS A 92 -15.72 -6.23 -11.44
N GLU A 93 -16.85 -6.78 -11.90
CA GLU A 93 -17.33 -6.53 -13.27
C GLU A 93 -17.72 -5.06 -13.48
N ALA A 94 -18.43 -4.47 -12.52
CA ALA A 94 -18.82 -3.08 -12.58
C ALA A 94 -17.62 -2.13 -12.47
N ILE A 95 -16.67 -2.42 -11.56
CA ILE A 95 -15.41 -1.66 -11.44
C ILE A 95 -14.64 -1.74 -12.77
N ALA A 96 -14.42 -2.94 -13.31
CA ALA A 96 -13.66 -3.11 -14.54
C ALA A 96 -14.26 -2.29 -15.69
N ALA A 97 -15.58 -2.36 -15.87
CA ALA A 97 -16.29 -1.61 -16.89
C ALA A 97 -16.20 -0.08 -16.69
N ALA A 98 -16.28 0.40 -15.44
CA ALA A 98 -16.22 1.82 -15.12
C ALA A 98 -14.80 2.40 -15.33
N GLU A 99 -13.77 1.63 -14.99
CA GLU A 99 -12.36 2.02 -15.07
C GLU A 99 -11.73 1.73 -16.43
N GLY A 100 -12.48 1.15 -17.38
CA GLY A 100 -12.02 0.88 -18.74
C GLY A 100 -11.03 -0.28 -18.85
N THR A 101 -11.10 -1.26 -17.94
CA THR A 101 -10.35 -2.52 -17.99
C THR A 101 -11.31 -3.70 -18.20
N THR A 102 -10.80 -4.93 -18.21
CA THR A 102 -11.62 -6.15 -18.26
C THR A 102 -11.61 -6.86 -16.93
N TYR A 103 -12.60 -7.72 -16.69
CA TYR A 103 -12.64 -8.57 -15.50
C TYR A 103 -11.36 -9.39 -15.35
N ASP A 104 -10.90 -10.01 -16.44
CA ASP A 104 -9.70 -10.87 -16.43
C ASP A 104 -8.43 -10.06 -16.16
N ILE A 105 -8.28 -8.87 -16.75
CA ILE A 105 -7.13 -7.98 -16.48
C ILE A 105 -7.19 -7.45 -15.06
N LEU A 106 -8.37 -7.10 -14.54
CA LEU A 106 -8.55 -6.67 -13.16
C LEU A 106 -8.10 -7.75 -12.18
N LEU A 107 -8.49 -9.02 -12.39
CA LEU A 107 -8.05 -10.11 -11.51
C LEU A 107 -6.55 -10.42 -11.68
N ALA A 108 -6.02 -10.36 -12.90
CA ALA A 108 -4.58 -10.55 -13.15
C ALA A 108 -3.74 -9.50 -12.41
N ASN A 109 -4.22 -8.25 -12.39
CA ASN A 109 -3.60 -7.14 -11.68
C ASN A 109 -3.94 -7.09 -10.19
N ASN A 110 -4.79 -7.99 -9.66
CA ASN A 110 -5.06 -8.08 -8.23
C ASN A 110 -5.19 -9.55 -7.80
N PRO A 111 -4.08 -10.32 -7.79
CA PRO A 111 -4.10 -11.75 -7.47
C PRO A 111 -4.65 -12.15 -6.10
N ASN A 112 -4.83 -11.19 -5.19
CA ASN A 112 -5.52 -11.43 -3.92
C ASN A 112 -7.04 -11.54 -4.06
N VAL A 113 -7.62 -11.00 -5.14
CA VAL A 113 -9.05 -11.01 -5.38
C VAL A 113 -9.44 -12.34 -6.00
N ASP A 114 -10.42 -13.03 -5.39
CA ASP A 114 -10.88 -14.31 -5.89
C ASP A 114 -11.77 -14.16 -7.13
N SER A 115 -11.97 -15.27 -7.84
CA SER A 115 -12.77 -15.30 -9.07
C SER A 115 -14.27 -15.08 -8.88
N THR A 116 -14.74 -14.92 -7.64
CA THR A 116 -16.11 -14.52 -7.31
C THR A 116 -16.20 -13.05 -6.88
N CYS A 117 -15.05 -12.37 -6.74
CA CYS A 117 -14.95 -11.02 -6.18
C CYS A 117 -15.63 -10.89 -4.80
N ALA A 118 -15.70 -11.98 -4.04
CA ALA A 118 -16.45 -12.01 -2.78
C ALA A 118 -15.60 -11.56 -1.58
N ASN A 119 -14.28 -11.51 -1.75
CA ASN A 119 -13.32 -11.21 -0.70
C ASN A 119 -12.82 -9.76 -0.70
N ILE A 120 -13.38 -8.89 -1.54
CA ILE A 120 -13.08 -7.45 -1.52
C ILE A 120 -13.84 -6.73 -0.40
N TYR A 121 -13.31 -5.59 0.05
CA TYR A 121 -13.93 -4.79 1.10
C TYR A 121 -13.75 -3.28 0.91
N PRO A 122 -14.66 -2.44 1.45
CA PRO A 122 -14.53 -0.99 1.35
C PRO A 122 -13.21 -0.48 1.94
N GLY A 123 -12.52 0.39 1.20
CA GLY A 123 -11.22 0.95 1.55
C GLY A 123 -10.03 0.24 0.88
N GLU A 124 -10.18 -1.03 0.51
CA GLU A 124 -9.16 -1.74 -0.27
C GLU A 124 -8.92 -1.04 -1.62
N VAL A 125 -7.67 -1.02 -2.07
CA VAL A 125 -7.27 -0.34 -3.31
C VAL A 125 -6.83 -1.34 -4.36
N LEU A 126 -7.55 -1.40 -5.48
CA LEU A 126 -7.26 -2.26 -6.63
C LEU A 126 -6.43 -1.54 -7.68
N CYS A 127 -5.53 -2.27 -8.35
CA CYS A 127 -4.93 -1.85 -9.61
C CYS A 127 -5.95 -2.03 -10.74
N VAL A 128 -6.33 -0.94 -11.41
CA VAL A 128 -7.34 -0.93 -12.49
C VAL A 128 -6.74 -0.53 -13.84
N ALA A 129 -5.43 -0.71 -14.01
CA ALA A 129 -4.79 -0.50 -15.29
C ALA A 129 -5.48 -1.33 -16.40
N PRO A 130 -5.64 -0.77 -17.62
CA PRO A 130 -6.30 -1.45 -18.73
C PRO A 130 -5.42 -2.53 -19.39
N GLU A 131 -4.16 -2.63 -18.97
CA GLU A 131 -3.19 -3.63 -19.41
C GLU A 131 -2.64 -4.37 -18.18
N GLU A 132 -2.11 -5.58 -18.39
CA GLU A 132 -1.48 -6.35 -17.32
C GLU A 132 -0.26 -5.61 -16.78
N VAL A 133 -0.31 -5.28 -15.49
CA VAL A 133 0.84 -4.85 -14.68
C VAL A 133 1.08 -6.00 -13.72
N TYR A 134 2.24 -6.64 -13.82
CA TYR A 134 2.61 -7.73 -12.90
C TYR A 134 2.88 -7.16 -11.51
N VAL A 135 1.82 -6.94 -10.73
CA VAL A 135 1.89 -6.44 -9.37
C VAL A 135 2.16 -7.53 -8.34
#